data_AF-T1AJ16-F1
#
_entry.id   AF-T1AJ16-F1
#
_cell.length_a   1.000
_cell.length_b   1.000
_cell.length_c   1.000
_cell.angle_alpha   90.00
_cell.angle_beta   90.00
_cell.angle_gamma   90.00
#
_symmetry.space_group_name_H-M   'P 1'
#
loop_
_entity.id
_entity.type
_entity.pdbx_description
1 polymer ?
#
loop_
_entity_poly.entity_id
_entity_poly.type
_entity_poly.pdbx_seq_one_letter_code
_entity_poly.pdbx_strand_id
1 'polypeptide(L)' 'AAHPEQWAEYCAGRDKLLGFFVGQVMQATRGQASPKLLNALLQKKRHPEA' A
#
# COMPACT_ATOMS: atom_id res chain seq x y z
N ALA A 1 6.48 -11.45 -7.76
CA ALA A 1 6.47 -10.20 -6.97
C ALA A 1 5.85 -9.12 -7.84
N ALA A 2 4.63 -8.65 -7.53
CA ALA A 2 3.81 -7.98 -8.54
C ALA A 2 4.29 -6.57 -8.93
N HIS A 3 4.91 -5.80 -8.00
CA HIS A 3 5.23 -4.38 -8.23
C HIS A 3 6.44 -3.90 -7.40
N PRO A 4 7.67 -4.39 -7.67
CA PRO A 4 8.85 -4.00 -6.89
C PRO A 4 9.25 -2.53 -7.09
N GLU A 5 9.06 -1.98 -8.29
CA GLU A 5 9.43 -0.59 -8.61
C GLU A 5 8.49 0.42 -7.94
N GLN A 6 7.17 0.18 -8.02
CA GLN A 6 6.17 1.01 -7.35
C GLN A 6 6.32 0.94 -5.82
N TRP A 7 6.78 -0.20 -5.29
CA TRP A 7 7.07 -0.32 -3.87
C TRP A 7 8.26 0.56 -3.45
N ALA A 8 9.34 0.55 -4.24
CA ALA A 8 10.51 1.40 -4.00
C ALA A 8 10.14 2.89 -4.07
N GLU A 9 9.37 3.30 -5.08
CA GLU A 9 8.86 4.66 -5.23
C GLU A 9 7.95 5.08 -4.07
N TYR A 10 7.09 4.18 -3.59
CA TYR A 10 6.24 4.43 -2.43
C TYR A 10 7.05 4.58 -1.13
N CYS A 11 8.11 3.79 -0.98
CA CYS A 11 9.08 3.93 0.11
C CYS A 11 9.90 5.22 -0.01
N ALA A 12 10.19 5.69 -1.22
CA ALA A 12 10.87 6.96 -1.49
C ALA A 12 10.00 8.21 -1.18
N GLY A 13 8.80 8.05 -0.61
CA GLY A 13 7.91 9.14 -0.20
C GLY A 13 6.82 9.47 -1.22
N ARG A 14 6.62 8.63 -2.25
CA ARG A 14 5.61 8.86 -3.29
C ARG A 14 4.24 8.36 -2.85
N ASP A 15 3.58 9.12 -1.96
CA ASP A 15 2.28 8.79 -1.37
C ASP A 15 1.13 8.57 -2.38
N LYS A 16 1.26 9.04 -3.63
CA LYS A 16 0.29 8.74 -4.70
C LYS A 16 0.15 7.23 -4.98
N LEU A 17 1.19 6.45 -4.72
CA LEU A 17 1.17 5.00 -4.90
C LEU A 17 0.41 4.26 -3.80
N LEU A 18 0.15 4.91 -2.67
CA LEU A 18 -0.70 4.36 -1.61
C LEU A 18 -2.09 4.00 -2.13
N GLY A 19 -2.72 4.92 -2.87
CA GLY A 19 -4.04 4.68 -3.49
C GLY A 19 -4.03 3.56 -4.52
N PHE A 20 -2.91 3.38 -5.23
CA PHE A 20 -2.73 2.27 -6.18
C PHE A 20 -2.72 0.92 -5.46
N PHE A 21 -1.93 0.79 -4.39
CA PHE A 21 -1.89 -0.44 -3.59
C PHE A 21 -3.20 -0.71 -2.85
N VAL A 22 -3.82 0.31 -2.27
CA VAL A 22 -5.14 0.20 -1.64
C VAL A 22 -6.16 -0.34 -2.66
N GLY A 23 -6.19 0.22 -3.87
CA GLY A 23 -7.08 -0.25 -4.93
C GLY A 23 -6.83 -1.71 -5.32
N GLN A 24 -5.56 -2.09 -5.52
CA GLN A 24 -5.18 -3.48 -5.82
C GLN A 24 -5.62 -4.46 -4.73
N VAL A 25 -5.41 -4.11 -3.45
CA VAL A 25 -5.82 -4.99 -2.35
C VAL A 25 -7.33 -5.00 -2.15
N MET A 26 -8.02 -3.86 -2.30
CA MET A 26 -9.49 -3.82 -2.27
C MET A 26 -10.08 -4.70 -3.37
N GLN A 27 -9.51 -4.68 -4.58
CA GLN A 27 -9.95 -5.55 -5.67
C GLN A 27 -9.69 -7.03 -5.36
N ALA A 28 -8.49 -7.37 -4.88
CA ALA A 28 -8.13 -8.74 -4.51
C ALA A 28 -9.01 -9.29 -3.37
N THR A 29 -9.37 -8.44 -2.42
CA THR A 29 -10.24 -8.77 -1.28
C THR A 29 -11.71 -8.54 -1.56
N ARG A 30 -12.10 -8.19 -2.79
CA ARG A 30 -13.50 -7.89 -3.19
C ARG A 30 -14.20 -6.89 -2.26
N GLY A 31 -13.48 -5.87 -1.80
CA GLY A 31 -13.98 -4.84 -0.89
C GLY A 31 -14.11 -5.29 0.57
N GLN A 32 -13.63 -6.48 0.94
CA GLN A 32 -13.65 -6.94 2.33
C GLN A 32 -12.58 -6.24 3.19
N ALA A 33 -11.49 -5.77 2.60
CA ALA A 33 -10.47 -5.03 3.33
C ALA A 33 -10.86 -3.57 3.56
N SER A 34 -10.63 -3.08 4.79
CA SER A 34 -10.88 -1.68 5.13
C SER A 34 -9.78 -0.77 4.58
N PRO A 35 -10.13 0.33 3.89
CA PRO A 35 -9.15 1.26 3.32
C PRO A 35 -8.29 1.94 4.40
N LYS A 36 -8.84 2.25 5.58
CA LYS A 36 -8.07 2.76 6.73
C LYS A 36 -6.97 1.79 7.17
N LEU A 37 -7.32 0.51 7.31
CA LEU A 37 -6.39 -0.53 7.72
C LEU A 37 -5.30 -0.74 6.67
N LEU A 38 -5.68 -0.75 5.39
CA LEU A 38 -4.75 -0.84 4.27
C LEU A 38 -3.74 0.30 4.24
N ASN A 39 -4.20 1.54 4.40
CA ASN A 39 -3.32 2.71 4.48
C ASN A 39 -2.32 2.58 5.64
N ALA A 40 -2.80 2.17 6.83
CA ALA A 40 -1.94 1.99 8.00
C ALA A 40 -0.91 0.86 7.79
N LEU A 41 -1.33 -0.28 7.23
CA LEU A 41 -0.44 -1.41 6.94
C LEU A 41 0.62 -1.06 5.90
N LEU A 42 0.24 -0.35 4.84
CA LEU A 42 1.18 0.10 3.80
C LEU A 42 2.17 1.12 4.35
N GLN A 43 1.71 2.10 5.13
CA GLN A 43 2.60 3.05 5.82
C GLN A 43 3.57 2.34 6.77
N LYS A 44 3.06 1.41 7.58
CA LYS A 44 3.87 0.60 8.50
C LYS A 44 4.86 -0.31 7.78
N LYS A 45 4.51 -0.83 6.60
CA LYS A 45 5.42 -1.65 5.79
C LYS A 45 6.54 -0.83 5.13
N ARG A 46 6.29 0.43 4.76
CA ARG A 46 7.33 1.29 4.15
C ARG A 46 8.26 1.93 5.17
N HIS A 47 7.79 2.19 6.39
CA HIS A 47 8.58 2.64 7.52
C HIS A 47 8.61 1.53 8.58
N PRO A 48 9.61 0.64 8.55
CA PRO A 48 9.73 -0.43 9.54
C PRO A 48 10.10 0.05 10.96
N GLU A 49 9.96 1.33 11.27
CA GLU A 49 10.36 1.92 12.55
C GLU A 49 9.15 2.50 13.30
N ALA A 50 8.60 1.66 14.17
CA ALA A 50 8.00 2.02 15.46
C ALA A 50 8.13 0.80 16.39
#